data_AF-A0A355D5Q5-F1
#
_entry.id   AF-A0A355D5Q5-F1
#
_cell.length_a   1.000
_cell.length_b   1.000
_cell.length_c   1.000
_cell.angle_alpha   90.00
_cell.angle_beta   90.00
_cell.angle_gamma   90.00
#
_symmetry.space_group_name_H-M   'P 1'
#
loop_
_entity.id
_entity.type
_entity.pdbx_description
1 polymer ?
#
loop_
_entity_poly.entity_id
_entity_poly.type
_entity_poly.pdbx_seq_one_letter_code
_entity_poly.pdbx_strand_id
1 'polypeptide(L)' 'MPSTGEKPGKGTYRCTKCGQLVRLDDHSDTLPPCPKCNGTNYTRS' A
#
# COMPACT_ATOMS: atom_id res chain seq x y z
N MET A 1 -6.12 7.38 6.10
CA MET A 1 -4.82 6.97 5.53
C MET A 1 -4.87 5.47 5.39
N PRO A 2 -4.78 4.89 4.18
CA PRO A 2 -4.89 3.45 4.00
C PRO A 2 -3.76 2.72 4.73
N SER A 3 -4.15 1.79 5.59
CA SER A 3 -3.23 0.95 6.36
C SER A 3 -3.11 -0.43 5.70
N THR A 4 -2.00 -1.12 5.95
CA THR A 4 -1.82 -2.54 5.54
C THR A 4 -2.98 -3.39 6.05
N GLY A 5 -3.50 -4.26 5.18
CA GLY A 5 -4.66 -5.10 5.48
C GLY A 5 -6.02 -4.48 5.10
N GLU A 6 -6.07 -3.18 4.81
CA GLU A 6 -7.27 -2.59 4.21
C GLU A 6 -7.37 -2.93 2.72
N LYS A 7 -8.60 -2.87 2.18
CA LYS A 7 -8.89 -3.02 0.75
C LYS A 7 -9.30 -1.68 0.15
N PRO A 8 -8.37 -0.73 -0.02
CA PRO A 8 -8.67 0.58 -0.59
C PRO A 8 -9.00 0.53 -2.10
N GLY A 9 -8.88 -0.66 -2.73
CA GLY A 9 -9.16 -0.90 -4.14
C GLY A 9 -7.95 -0.66 -5.03
N LYS A 10 -8.12 -0.89 -6.34
CA LYS A 10 -7.07 -0.69 -7.35
C LYS A 10 -6.51 0.72 -7.29
N GLY A 11 -5.18 0.83 -7.32
CA GLY A 11 -4.49 2.11 -7.22
C GLY A 11 -3.02 1.97 -6.91
N THR A 12 -2.31 3.07 -7.03
CA THR A 12 -0.89 3.16 -6.66
C THR A 12 -0.77 3.72 -5.25
N TYR A 13 -0.13 2.95 -4.39
CA TYR A 13 0.07 3.27 -2.98
C TYR A 13 1.54 3.52 -2.74
N ARG A 14 1.87 4.68 -2.20
CA ARG A 14 3.24 5.04 -1.86
C ARG A 14 3.45 4.88 -0.36
N CYS A 15 4.41 4.05 0.02
CA CYS A 15 4.79 3.86 1.40
C CYS A 15 5.33 5.19 1.96
N THR A 16 4.76 5.68 3.05
CA THR A 16 5.19 6.94 3.67
C THR A 16 6.53 6.81 4.39
N LYS A 17 6.95 5.59 4.71
CA LYS A 17 8.17 5.31 5.47
C LYS A 17 9.45 5.33 4.62
N CYS A 18 9.38 4.77 3.41
CA CYS A 18 10.55 4.61 2.53
C CYS A 18 10.29 5.07 1.08
N GLY A 19 9.07 5.51 0.76
CA GLY A 19 8.71 5.96 -0.58
C GLY A 19 8.40 4.85 -1.58
N GLN A 20 8.40 3.58 -1.17
CA GLN A 20 8.13 2.43 -2.06
C GLN A 20 6.73 2.52 -2.68
N LEU A 21 6.63 2.33 -3.99
CA LEU A 21 5.36 2.29 -4.72
C LEU A 21 4.86 0.84 -4.80
N VAL A 22 3.64 0.61 -4.33
CA VAL A 22 2.91 -0.66 -4.39
C VAL A 22 1.69 -0.41 -5.25
N ARG A 23 1.62 -1.07 -6.40
CA ARG A 23 0.47 -1.00 -7.29
C ARG A 23 -0.46 -2.17 -6.98
N LEU A 24 -1.69 -1.86 -6.61
CA LEU A 24 -2.74 -2.86 -6.50
C LEU A 24 -3.50 -2.92 -7.82
N ASP A 25 -3.33 -4.04 -8.50
CA ASP A 25 -4.00 -4.34 -9.76
C ASP A 25 -5.31 -5.11 -9.57
N ASP A 26 -5.56 -5.60 -8.36
CA ASP A 26 -6.80 -6.27 -7.98
C ASP A 26 -7.57 -5.48 -6.90
N HIS A 27 -8.91 -5.59 -6.93
CA HIS A 27 -9.77 -4.96 -5.92
C HIS A 27 -9.88 -5.80 -4.64
N SER A 28 -9.57 -7.10 -4.73
CA SER A 28 -9.66 -8.05 -3.64
C SER A 28 -8.37 -8.15 -2.82
N ASP A 29 -7.25 -7.69 -3.40
CA ASP A 29 -5.94 -7.70 -2.75
C ASP A 29 -5.93 -6.77 -1.54
N THR A 30 -5.51 -7.35 -0.42
CA THR A 30 -5.19 -6.58 0.78
C THR A 30 -3.87 -5.87 0.56
N LEU A 31 -3.80 -4.63 1.00
CA LEU A 31 -2.55 -3.88 0.91
C LEU A 31 -1.46 -4.63 1.72
N PRO A 32 -0.40 -5.16 1.10
CA PRO A 32 0.62 -5.90 1.82
C PRO A 32 1.56 -4.95 2.58
N PRO A 33 2.25 -5.42 3.62
CA PRO A 33 3.27 -4.62 4.28
C PRO A 33 4.40 -4.30 3.29
N CYS A 34 5.04 -3.14 3.48
CA CYS A 34 6.01 -2.66 2.50
C CYS A 34 7.21 -3.61 2.38
N PRO A 35 7.56 -4.11 1.19
CA PRO A 35 8.62 -5.11 1.01
C PRO A 35 10.02 -4.58 1.32
N LYS A 36 10.20 -3.25 1.39
CA LYS A 36 11.50 -2.63 1.71
C LYS A 36 11.73 -2.41 3.20
N CYS A 37 10.69 -2.12 3.96
CA CYS A 37 10.84 -1.61 5.33
C CYS A 37 9.79 -2.15 6.32
N ASN A 38 8.96 -3.09 5.87
CA ASN A 38 7.79 -3.61 6.58
C ASN A 38 6.85 -2.51 7.12
N GLY A 39 6.88 -1.33 6.50
CA GLY A 39 6.01 -0.21 6.85
C GLY A 39 4.57 -0.54 6.49
N THR A 40 3.65 -0.21 7.38
CA THR A 40 2.22 -0.47 7.18
C THR A 40 1.41 0.74 6.71
N ASN A 41 2.06 1.91 6.63
CA ASN A 41 1.43 3.17 6.28
C ASN A 41 1.69 3.54 4.82
N TYR A 42 0.62 3.87 4.12
CA TYR A 42 0.66 4.24 2.72
C TYR A 42 -0.16 5.51 2.46
N THR A 43 0.25 6.25 1.44
CA THR A 43 -0.50 7.36 0.85
C THR A 43 -0.90 6.98 -0.57
N ARG A 44 -2.16 7.23 -0.91
CA ARG A 44 -2.63 7.12 -2.29
C ARG A 44 -2.10 8.34 -3.05
N SER A 45 -1.44 8.08 -4.18
CA SER A 45 -0.89 9.12 -5.04
C SER A 45 -1.66 9.27 -6.34
#